data_AF-A0A7V1W9N2-F1
#
_entry.id   AF-A0A7V1W9N2-F1
#
_cell.length_a   1.000
_cell.length_b   1.000
_cell.length_c   1.000
_cell.angle_alpha   90.00
_cell.angle_beta   90.00
_cell.angle_gamma   90.00
#
_symmetry.space_group_name_H-M   'P 1'
#
loop_
_entity.id
_entity.type
_entity.pdbx_description
1 polymer ?
#
loop_
_entity_poly.entity_id
_entity_poly.type
_entity_poly.pdbx_seq_one_letter_code
_entity_poly.pdbx_strand_id
1 'polypeptide(L)'
;MADVAAGPRPLAEPEPVAGIPGIDRPGEGPPANYLAPGTTVGTTTSGGELRVSLTGEVLEVPPPTPRTTGPVGAAGRRPGVAGVVPPPGMRPVAPPPRERGAGPVVAARGETARGLSGSSTVAIVLLVIVVLAAGGGFGYWYWQKQRAPVVAAERFMEAVKTKNWDTVMGLVEWPAQVQGQQGMIKAALTGMGQFVEVKSYKVNGAQIEGETAKVSITATAQIKGGFPGVQAGSQTNTGDVPFRLVNGQWKLDGAGVQGMGLPGLGPAAGGAAQR
;
A
#
# COMPACT_ATOMS: atom_id res chain seq x y z
N MET A 1 -55.00 -40.80 -11.80
CA MET A 1 -53.54 -41.03 -11.71
C MET A 1 -53.03 -40.07 -10.65
N ALA A 2 -52.75 -40.60 -9.46
CA ALA A 2 -52.41 -39.82 -8.28
C ALA A 2 -50.88 -39.76 -8.16
N ASP A 3 -50.35 -38.54 -8.11
CA ASP A 3 -48.93 -38.25 -7.95
C ASP A 3 -48.56 -38.36 -6.46
N VAL A 4 -47.70 -39.33 -6.14
CA VAL A 4 -47.28 -39.64 -4.77
C VAL A 4 -46.08 -38.76 -4.44
N ALA A 5 -46.31 -37.72 -3.63
CA ALA A 5 -45.29 -36.84 -3.10
C ALA A 5 -44.32 -37.62 -2.19
N ALA A 6 -43.08 -37.79 -2.64
CA ALA A 6 -41.98 -38.33 -1.84
C ALA A 6 -41.50 -37.27 -0.84
N GLY A 7 -41.77 -37.49 0.45
CA GLY A 7 -41.26 -36.64 1.53
C GLY A 7 -39.73 -36.72 1.70
N PRO A 8 -39.12 -35.70 2.32
CA PRO A 8 -37.67 -35.65 2.54
C PRO A 8 -37.21 -36.76 3.49
N ARG A 9 -36.13 -37.45 3.10
CA ARG A 9 -35.50 -38.50 3.90
C ARG A 9 -34.81 -37.88 5.13
N PRO A 10 -34.95 -38.47 6.33
CA PRO A 10 -34.19 -38.03 7.50
C PRO A 10 -32.69 -38.22 7.27
N LEU A 11 -31.92 -37.18 7.57
CA LEU A 11 -30.46 -37.19 7.56
C LEU A 11 -30.00 -38.11 8.69
N ALA A 12 -29.19 -39.12 8.34
CA ALA A 12 -28.60 -40.04 9.31
C ALA A 12 -27.71 -39.27 10.30
N GLU A 13 -27.88 -39.54 11.59
CA GLU A 13 -26.99 -39.05 12.64
C GLU A 13 -25.55 -39.56 12.41
N PRO A 14 -24.53 -38.70 12.54
CA PRO A 14 -23.15 -39.12 12.39
C PRO A 14 -22.74 -40.01 13.56
N GLU A 15 -22.29 -41.24 13.27
CA GLU A 15 -21.75 -42.15 14.28
C GLU A 15 -20.51 -41.54 14.97
N PRO A 16 -20.38 -41.67 16.31
CA PRO A 16 -19.22 -41.19 17.04
C PRO A 16 -17.98 -42.02 16.69
N VAL A 17 -17.03 -41.40 16.01
CA VAL A 17 -15.72 -41.99 15.71
C VAL A 17 -14.94 -42.20 17.02
N ALA A 18 -14.59 -43.45 17.30
CA ALA A 18 -13.73 -43.82 18.43
C ALA A 18 -12.36 -43.12 18.30
N GLY A 19 -12.01 -42.30 19.29
CA GLY A 19 -10.79 -41.51 19.30
C GLY A 19 -9.52 -42.37 19.40
N ILE A 20 -8.48 -41.96 18.68
CA ILE A 20 -7.15 -42.56 18.72
C ILE A 20 -6.49 -42.16 20.05
N PRO A 21 -6.01 -43.12 20.87
CA PRO A 21 -5.27 -42.80 22.09
C PRO A 21 -3.98 -42.04 21.75
N GLY A 22 -3.82 -40.82 22.29
CA GLY A 22 -2.57 -40.06 22.24
C GLY A 22 -2.49 -38.90 21.24
N ILE A 23 -3.59 -38.51 20.60
CA ILE A 23 -3.64 -37.26 19.82
C ILE A 23 -4.58 -36.28 20.54
N ASP A 24 -3.99 -35.24 21.12
CA ASP A 24 -4.71 -34.16 21.80
C ASP A 24 -5.75 -33.53 20.87
N ARG A 25 -7.01 -33.48 21.33
CA ARG A 25 -8.10 -32.82 20.61
C ARG A 25 -7.87 -31.30 20.65
N PRO A 26 -7.94 -30.59 19.51
CA PRO A 26 -7.94 -29.13 19.50
C PRO A 26 -9.29 -28.64 20.05
N GLY A 27 -9.33 -28.29 21.34
CA GLY A 27 -10.54 -27.76 21.99
C GLY A 27 -10.55 -27.84 23.52
N GLU A 28 -9.67 -28.61 24.14
CA GLU A 28 -9.51 -28.63 25.60
C GLU A 28 -8.49 -27.56 26.02
N GLY A 29 -9.00 -26.45 26.56
CA GLY A 29 -8.17 -25.41 27.17
C GLY A 29 -7.38 -25.97 28.36
N PRO A 30 -6.17 -25.44 28.63
CA PRO A 30 -5.35 -25.94 29.72
C PRO A 30 -6.08 -25.78 31.06
N PRO A 31 -5.95 -26.75 31.99
CA PRO A 31 -6.54 -26.62 33.31
C PRO A 31 -5.97 -25.37 34.01
N ALA A 32 -6.87 -24.57 34.59
CA ALA A 32 -6.54 -23.38 35.35
C ALA A 32 -5.55 -23.74 36.47
N ASN A 33 -4.33 -23.22 36.37
CA ASN A 33 -3.32 -23.33 37.42
C ASN A 33 -3.68 -22.36 38.55
N TYR A 34 -4.24 -22.91 39.63
CA TYR A 34 -4.52 -22.20 40.88
C TYR A 34 -3.24 -22.14 41.73
N LEU A 35 -2.36 -21.18 41.45
CA LEU A 35 -1.29 -20.80 42.38
C LEU A 35 -1.19 -19.26 42.50
N ALA A 36 -1.84 -18.81 43.56
CA ALA A 36 -1.55 -17.67 44.44
C ALA A 36 -1.62 -16.21 43.91
N PRO A 37 -2.34 -15.33 44.63
CA PRO A 37 -2.27 -13.88 44.46
C PRO A 37 -1.11 -13.32 45.31
N GLY A 38 -0.33 -12.40 44.72
CA GLY A 38 0.53 -11.51 45.48
C GLY A 38 2.02 -11.61 45.18
N THR A 39 2.45 -11.07 44.05
CA THR A 39 3.77 -10.43 43.96
C THR A 39 3.75 -9.37 42.87
N THR A 40 3.60 -8.11 43.26
CA THR A 40 3.95 -6.96 42.42
C THR A 40 5.47 -6.96 42.25
N VAL A 41 5.96 -7.57 41.16
CA VAL A 41 7.34 -7.40 40.73
C VAL A 41 7.39 -6.13 39.88
N GLY A 42 8.06 -5.11 40.43
CA GLY A 42 8.28 -3.83 39.77
C GLY A 42 9.05 -4.00 38.47
N THR A 43 8.57 -3.34 37.42
CA THR A 43 9.29 -3.10 36.18
C THR A 43 10.47 -2.17 36.45
N THR A 44 11.63 -2.71 36.79
CA THR A 44 12.92 -2.03 36.58
C THR A 44 13.42 -2.37 35.18
N THR A 45 13.32 -1.38 34.31
CA THR A 45 13.87 -1.34 32.96
C THR A 45 15.40 -1.34 33.03
N SER A 46 16.03 -2.50 32.88
CA SER A 46 17.43 -2.60 32.46
C SER A 46 17.61 -3.87 31.61
N GLY A 47 17.75 -3.67 30.30
CA GLY A 47 17.82 -4.73 29.30
C GLY A 47 19.13 -5.51 29.35
N GLY A 48 19.16 -6.57 30.17
CA GLY A 48 20.09 -7.69 30.04
C GLY A 48 19.38 -8.86 29.35
N GLU A 49 20.04 -9.49 28.38
CA GLU A 49 19.54 -10.68 27.69
C GLU A 49 19.68 -11.89 28.63
N LEU A 50 18.56 -12.39 29.16
CA LEU A 50 18.54 -13.61 29.98
C LEU A 50 18.65 -14.83 29.07
N ARG A 51 19.75 -15.59 29.20
CA ARG A 51 19.92 -16.88 28.51
C ARG A 51 19.78 -18.01 29.53
N VAL A 52 18.80 -18.89 29.29
CA VAL A 52 18.57 -20.07 30.12
C VAL A 52 19.36 -21.23 29.53
N SER A 53 20.26 -21.81 30.32
CA SER A 53 21.01 -23.00 29.91
C SER A 53 20.13 -24.25 29.96
N LEU A 54 20.46 -25.28 29.16
CA LEU A 54 19.73 -26.56 29.11
C LEU A 54 19.73 -27.36 30.42
N THR A 55 20.53 -26.97 31.42
CA THR A 55 20.56 -27.54 32.77
C THR A 55 19.67 -26.78 33.77
N GLY A 56 18.95 -25.74 33.33
CA GLY A 56 18.04 -24.96 34.17
C GLY A 56 18.73 -23.86 34.98
N GLU A 57 20.03 -23.63 34.78
CA GLU A 57 20.75 -22.55 35.43
C GLU A 57 20.56 -21.25 34.65
N VAL A 58 20.08 -20.22 35.34
CA VAL A 58 19.88 -18.87 34.80
C VAL A 58 21.18 -18.10 34.98
N LEU A 59 21.94 -17.94 33.89
CA LEU A 59 23.11 -17.06 33.89
C LEU A 59 22.67 -15.65 33.51
N GLU A 60 22.80 -14.72 34.44
CA GLU A 60 22.68 -13.29 34.18
C GLU A 60 23.98 -12.82 33.53
N VAL A 61 23.95 -12.59 32.21
CA VAL A 61 25.10 -12.04 31.49
C VAL A 61 25.07 -10.52 31.69
N PRO A 62 26.07 -9.92 32.36
CA PRO A 62 26.09 -8.47 32.55
C PRO A 62 26.12 -7.79 31.18
N PRO A 63 25.35 -6.69 31.00
CA PRO A 63 25.29 -5.99 29.72
C PRO A 63 26.70 -5.54 29.32
N PRO A 64 27.06 -5.63 28.02
CA PRO A 64 28.36 -5.18 27.56
C PRO A 64 28.53 -3.72 27.95
N THR A 65 29.63 -3.43 28.68
CA THR A 65 29.96 -2.07 29.10
C THR A 65 30.04 -1.19 27.85
N PRO A 66 29.25 -0.10 27.76
CA PRO A 66 29.33 0.79 26.61
C PRO A 66 30.75 1.34 26.51
N ARG A 67 31.45 0.99 25.43
CA ARG A 67 32.75 1.60 25.11
C ARG A 67 32.49 3.08 24.82
N THR A 68 32.83 3.93 25.78
CA THR A 68 32.98 5.38 25.59
C THR A 68 34.01 5.63 24.48
N THR A 69 33.55 5.92 23.28
CA THR A 69 34.35 6.56 22.24
C THR A 69 34.63 7.99 22.67
N GLY A 70 35.73 8.18 23.39
CA GLY A 70 36.30 9.50 23.66
C GLY A 70 36.87 10.14 22.38
N PRO A 71 37.17 11.45 22.42
CA PRO A 71 37.62 12.21 21.26
C PRO A 71 39.10 11.93 20.99
N VAL A 72 39.41 11.29 19.85
CA VAL A 72 40.79 11.20 19.35
C VAL A 72 41.06 12.44 18.52
N GLY A 73 41.82 13.35 19.10
CA GLY A 73 42.46 14.44 18.38
C GLY A 73 43.75 14.00 17.67
N ALA A 74 44.10 14.81 16.68
CA ALA A 74 45.44 15.10 16.18
C ALA A 74 46.10 14.19 15.12
N ALA A 75 46.59 14.91 14.10
CA ALA A 75 47.77 14.65 13.27
C ALA A 75 47.65 13.65 12.12
N GLY A 76 47.28 14.19 10.94
CA GLY A 76 47.46 13.53 9.65
C GLY A 76 47.37 14.51 8.49
N ARG A 77 48.35 15.42 8.38
CA ARG A 77 48.54 16.27 7.19
C ARG A 77 48.65 15.39 5.94
N ARG A 78 47.74 15.57 4.99
CA ARG A 78 48.01 15.27 3.56
C ARG A 78 48.11 16.61 2.80
N PRO A 79 49.24 16.92 2.17
CA PRO A 79 49.37 18.07 1.30
C PRO A 79 48.87 17.73 -0.11
N GLY A 80 48.07 18.62 -0.68
CA GLY A 80 47.92 18.79 -2.13
C GLY A 80 46.82 17.96 -2.81
N VAL A 81 45.63 18.54 -2.95
CA VAL A 81 44.97 18.68 -4.26
C VAL A 81 44.26 20.04 -4.26
N ALA A 82 44.75 20.93 -5.11
CA ALA A 82 44.16 22.22 -5.36
C ALA A 82 42.84 22.06 -6.14
N GLY A 83 41.82 22.81 -5.71
CA GLY A 83 40.82 23.44 -6.58
C GLY A 83 39.87 22.52 -7.34
N VAL A 84 38.65 22.35 -6.82
CA VAL A 84 37.45 22.40 -7.66
C VAL A 84 36.40 23.24 -6.94
N VAL A 85 36.28 24.47 -7.40
CA VAL A 85 35.18 25.39 -7.11
C VAL A 85 33.91 24.80 -7.72
N PRO A 86 32.80 24.63 -6.98
CA PRO A 86 31.54 24.25 -7.59
C PRO A 86 31.04 25.39 -8.49
N PRO A 87 30.58 25.10 -9.72
CA PRO A 87 30.11 26.14 -10.63
C PRO A 87 28.85 26.83 -10.07
N PRO A 88 28.72 28.16 -10.23
CA PRO A 88 27.53 28.89 -9.82
C PRO A 88 26.30 28.45 -10.63
N GLY A 89 25.16 28.37 -9.94
CA GLY A 89 23.88 27.90 -10.48
C GLY A 89 23.46 28.64 -11.75
N MET A 90 23.17 27.86 -12.79
CA MET A 90 22.51 28.36 -13.99
C MET A 90 21.08 28.76 -13.62
N ARG A 91 20.82 30.07 -13.71
CA ARG A 91 19.47 30.64 -13.66
C ARG A 91 18.65 30.09 -14.83
N PRO A 92 17.34 29.83 -14.65
CA PRO A 92 16.46 29.49 -15.77
C PRO A 92 16.41 30.67 -16.76
N VAL A 93 16.76 30.39 -18.01
CA VAL A 93 16.66 31.29 -19.16
C VAL A 93 15.19 31.50 -19.47
N ALA A 94 14.76 32.76 -19.50
CA ALA A 94 13.43 33.16 -19.94
C ALA A 94 13.23 32.80 -21.43
N PRO A 95 12.01 32.38 -21.84
CA PRO A 95 11.71 32.15 -23.25
C PRO A 95 11.77 33.46 -24.05
N PRO A 96 12.21 33.43 -25.33
CA PRO A 96 12.32 34.63 -26.15
C PRO A 96 10.93 35.24 -26.48
N PRO A 97 10.85 36.56 -26.67
CA PRO A 97 9.63 37.22 -27.12
C PRO A 97 9.33 36.80 -28.56
N ARG A 98 8.08 36.40 -28.82
CA ARG A 98 7.58 36.20 -30.18
C ARG A 98 7.50 37.55 -30.87
N GLU A 99 8.42 37.79 -31.79
CA GLU A 99 8.37 38.92 -32.72
C GLU A 99 7.07 38.88 -33.51
N ARG A 100 6.30 39.95 -33.35
CA ARG A 100 5.09 40.26 -34.11
C ARG A 100 5.56 40.74 -35.48
N GLY A 101 5.80 39.79 -36.39
CA GLY A 101 6.09 40.07 -37.79
C GLY A 101 4.89 40.72 -38.46
N ALA A 102 5.03 42.02 -38.74
CA ALA A 102 4.14 42.78 -39.59
C ALA A 102 4.57 42.63 -41.06
N GLY A 103 3.59 42.35 -41.93
CA GLY A 103 3.62 42.66 -43.36
C GLY A 103 3.37 41.46 -44.29
N PRO A 104 3.00 41.67 -45.58
CA PRO A 104 2.42 42.86 -46.20
C PRO A 104 1.01 42.60 -46.76
N VAL A 105 0.28 43.70 -46.96
CA VAL A 105 -0.91 43.77 -47.81
C VAL A 105 -0.49 43.45 -49.25
N VAL A 106 -1.03 42.37 -49.82
CA VAL A 106 -1.04 42.15 -51.27
C VAL A 106 -2.49 41.99 -51.71
N ALA A 107 -3.04 43.08 -52.23
CA ALA A 107 -4.20 43.05 -53.08
C ALA A 107 -3.80 42.45 -54.43
N ALA A 108 -4.31 41.27 -54.76
CA ALA A 108 -4.31 40.74 -56.11
C ALA A 108 -5.74 40.34 -56.47
N ARG A 109 -6.35 41.20 -57.27
CA ARG A 109 -7.59 41.06 -58.01
C ARG A 109 -7.36 40.08 -59.17
N GLY A 110 -8.29 39.14 -59.36
CA GLY A 110 -8.35 38.21 -60.50
C GLY A 110 -9.26 37.04 -60.16
N GLU A 111 -10.55 37.14 -60.45
CA GLU A 111 -11.18 36.53 -61.63
C GLU A 111 -11.52 35.03 -61.45
N THR A 112 -12.82 34.81 -61.18
CA THR A 112 -13.66 33.74 -61.74
C THR A 112 -13.03 32.37 -62.00
N ALA A 113 -13.28 31.43 -61.08
CA ALA A 113 -13.52 30.04 -61.42
C ALA A 113 -14.84 29.57 -60.79
N ARG A 114 -15.84 29.34 -61.65
CA ARG A 114 -17.05 28.58 -61.36
C ARG A 114 -16.69 27.10 -61.15
N GLY A 115 -17.40 26.45 -60.22
CA GLY A 115 -17.35 24.99 -59.93
C GLY A 115 -16.29 24.65 -58.87
N LEU A 116 -16.55 23.96 -57.76
CA LEU A 116 -17.51 22.88 -57.51
C LEU A 116 -18.15 23.02 -56.12
N SER A 117 -19.47 23.05 -56.09
CA SER A 117 -20.33 23.01 -54.90
C SER A 117 -20.43 21.60 -54.26
N GLY A 118 -19.34 20.82 -54.24
CA GLY A 118 -19.33 19.44 -53.71
C GLY A 118 -18.19 19.12 -52.74
N SER A 119 -17.29 20.06 -52.46
CA SER A 119 -16.02 19.80 -51.73
C SER A 119 -16.09 20.03 -50.22
N SER A 120 -17.03 20.85 -49.72
CA SER A 120 -17.13 21.12 -48.28
C SER A 120 -17.61 19.91 -47.47
N THR A 121 -18.47 19.06 -48.03
CA THR A 121 -18.93 17.84 -47.34
C THR A 121 -17.80 16.85 -47.13
N VAL A 122 -16.91 16.68 -48.12
CA VAL A 122 -15.76 15.77 -48.02
C VAL A 122 -14.76 16.29 -46.98
N ALA A 123 -14.49 17.59 -46.95
CA ALA A 123 -13.62 18.20 -45.94
C ALA A 123 -14.19 18.07 -44.52
N ILE A 124 -15.50 18.26 -44.35
CA ILE A 124 -16.17 18.09 -43.04
C ILE A 124 -16.15 16.62 -42.61
N VAL A 125 -16.39 15.67 -43.51
CA VAL A 125 -16.33 14.24 -43.21
C VAL A 125 -14.91 13.81 -42.82
N LEU A 126 -13.89 14.27 -43.54
CA LEU A 126 -12.49 14.02 -43.20
C LEU A 126 -12.11 14.62 -41.83
N LEU A 127 -12.58 15.84 -41.51
CA LEU A 127 -12.37 16.47 -40.22
C LEU A 127 -13.03 15.65 -39.09
N VAL A 128 -14.26 15.18 -39.28
CA VAL A 128 -14.97 14.35 -38.30
C VAL A 128 -14.25 13.02 -38.08
N ILE A 129 -13.75 12.38 -39.14
CA ILE A 129 -12.95 11.16 -39.02
C ILE A 129 -11.65 11.41 -38.24
N VAL A 130 -10.96 12.52 -38.50
CA VAL A 130 -9.74 12.88 -37.77
C VAL A 130 -10.04 13.18 -36.30
N VAL A 131 -11.14 13.86 -35.98
CA VAL A 131 -11.57 14.13 -34.60
C VAL A 131 -12.00 12.84 -33.90
N LEU A 132 -12.69 11.92 -34.57
CA LEU A 132 -13.05 10.61 -34.03
C LEU A 132 -11.83 9.71 -33.85
N ALA A 133 -10.86 9.74 -34.76
CA ALA A 133 -9.61 8.99 -34.64
C ALA A 133 -8.73 9.55 -33.50
N ALA A 134 -8.62 10.87 -33.40
CA ALA A 134 -7.91 11.53 -32.30
C ALA A 134 -8.61 11.31 -30.95
N GLY A 135 -9.95 11.40 -30.92
CA GLY A 135 -10.76 11.14 -29.74
C GLY A 135 -10.75 9.67 -29.30
N GLY A 136 -10.74 8.74 -30.26
CA GLY A 136 -10.67 7.30 -30.02
C GLY A 136 -9.31 6.88 -29.47
N GLY A 137 -8.21 7.41 -30.02
CA GLY A 137 -6.85 7.17 -29.51
C GLY A 137 -6.65 7.74 -28.10
N PHE A 138 -7.10 8.96 -27.84
CA PHE A 138 -7.04 9.57 -26.52
C PHE A 138 -7.94 8.84 -25.51
N GLY A 139 -9.14 8.45 -25.92
CA GLY A 139 -10.07 7.66 -25.11
C GLY A 139 -9.49 6.30 -24.73
N TYR A 140 -8.88 5.58 -25.67
CA TYR A 140 -8.25 4.29 -25.41
C TYR A 140 -7.02 4.41 -24.51
N TRP A 141 -6.17 5.42 -24.73
CA TRP A 141 -5.01 5.69 -23.88
C TRP A 141 -5.42 6.08 -22.46
N TYR A 142 -6.43 6.94 -22.33
CA TYR A 142 -7.00 7.33 -21.05
C TYR A 142 -7.65 6.14 -20.34
N TRP A 143 -8.36 5.28 -21.07
CA TRP A 143 -8.96 4.06 -20.56
C TRP A 143 -7.92 3.04 -20.09
N GLN A 144 -6.82 2.86 -20.83
CA GLN A 144 -5.69 2.05 -20.39
C GLN A 144 -5.05 2.62 -19.12
N LYS A 145 -4.87 3.94 -19.04
CA LYS A 145 -4.31 4.57 -17.84
C LYS A 145 -5.21 4.45 -16.63
N GLN A 146 -6.54 4.57 -16.78
CA GLN A 146 -7.47 4.38 -15.68
C GLN A 146 -7.48 2.95 -15.13
N ARG A 147 -7.12 1.97 -15.97
CA ARG A 147 -6.99 0.55 -15.58
C ARG A 147 -5.58 0.20 -15.08
N ALA A 148 -4.71 1.16 -14.83
CA ALA A 148 -3.41 0.87 -14.25
C ALA A 148 -3.55 0.58 -12.74
N PRO A 149 -2.79 -0.38 -12.19
CA PRO A 149 -2.81 -0.69 -10.75
C PRO A 149 -2.38 0.51 -9.89
N VAL A 150 -1.55 1.42 -10.44
CA VAL A 150 -1.18 2.69 -9.81
C VAL A 150 -2.40 3.52 -9.44
N VAL A 151 -3.39 3.62 -10.34
CA VAL A 151 -4.62 4.41 -10.10
C VAL A 151 -5.47 3.78 -8.99
N ALA A 152 -5.52 2.44 -8.93
CA ALA A 152 -6.21 1.75 -7.84
C ALA A 152 -5.53 1.99 -6.49
N ALA A 153 -4.20 1.98 -6.45
CA ALA A 153 -3.43 2.30 -5.25
C ALA A 153 -3.62 3.76 -4.81
N GLU A 154 -3.63 4.72 -5.74
CA GLU A 154 -3.93 6.13 -5.45
C GLU A 154 -5.34 6.28 -4.85
N ARG A 155 -6.36 5.65 -5.47
CA ARG A 155 -7.73 5.66 -4.94
C ARG A 155 -7.84 5.04 -3.56
N PHE A 156 -7.12 3.94 -3.32
CA PHE A 156 -7.06 3.30 -2.01
C PHE A 156 -6.44 4.24 -0.96
N MET A 157 -5.27 4.83 -1.24
CA MET A 157 -4.60 5.75 -0.33
C MET A 157 -5.40 7.02 -0.08
N GLU A 158 -6.08 7.55 -1.10
CA GLU A 158 -6.98 8.68 -0.96
C GLU A 158 -8.19 8.33 -0.09
N ALA A 159 -8.78 7.15 -0.26
CA ALA A 159 -9.86 6.65 0.59
C ALA A 159 -9.42 6.47 2.05
N VAL A 160 -8.22 5.96 2.29
CA VAL A 160 -7.64 5.86 3.65
C VAL A 160 -7.41 7.25 4.26
N LYS A 161 -6.83 8.18 3.49
CA LYS A 161 -6.56 9.55 3.94
C LYS A 161 -7.84 10.31 4.29
N THR A 162 -8.89 10.14 3.48
CA THR A 162 -10.22 10.73 3.70
C THR A 162 -11.08 9.92 4.68
N LYS A 163 -10.57 8.81 5.22
CA LYS A 163 -11.27 7.88 6.13
C LYS A 163 -12.58 7.34 5.54
N ASN A 164 -12.66 7.23 4.22
CA ASN A 164 -13.79 6.65 3.52
C ASN A 164 -13.68 5.12 3.54
N TRP A 165 -13.98 4.52 4.69
CA TRP A 165 -13.80 3.09 4.92
C TRP A 165 -14.69 2.23 4.02
N ASP A 166 -15.86 2.71 3.60
CA ASP A 166 -16.71 2.02 2.62
C ASP A 166 -15.99 1.84 1.27
N THR A 167 -15.32 2.89 0.80
CA THR A 167 -14.51 2.82 -0.43
C THR A 167 -13.31 1.91 -0.26
N VAL A 168 -12.62 1.99 0.89
CA VAL A 168 -11.51 1.09 1.23
C VAL A 168 -11.97 -0.37 1.15
N MET A 169 -13.07 -0.71 1.82
CA MET A 169 -13.59 -2.08 1.84
C MET A 169 -13.98 -2.59 0.44
N GLY A 170 -14.49 -1.73 -0.44
CA GLY A 170 -14.83 -2.09 -1.83
C GLY A 170 -13.61 -2.28 -2.75
N LEU A 171 -12.50 -1.63 -2.43
CA LEU A 171 -11.23 -1.70 -3.16
C LEU A 171 -10.35 -2.89 -2.71
N VAL A 172 -10.67 -3.56 -1.61
CA VAL A 172 -9.98 -4.77 -1.14
C VAL A 172 -10.72 -6.02 -1.62
N GLU A 173 -9.98 -6.98 -2.17
CA GLU A 173 -10.46 -8.34 -2.41
C GLU A 173 -10.30 -9.16 -1.13
N TRP A 174 -11.42 -9.41 -0.46
CA TRP A 174 -11.45 -10.17 0.78
C TRP A 174 -11.58 -11.68 0.50
N PRO A 175 -10.71 -12.53 1.09
CA PRO A 175 -10.91 -13.97 1.07
C PRO A 175 -12.29 -14.33 1.63
N ALA A 176 -12.90 -15.40 1.13
CA ALA A 176 -14.26 -15.81 1.49
C ALA A 176 -14.46 -15.95 3.03
N GLN A 177 -13.41 -16.39 3.73
CA GLN A 177 -13.38 -16.57 5.18
C GLN A 177 -13.60 -15.25 5.96
N VAL A 178 -13.16 -14.11 5.42
CA VAL A 178 -13.24 -12.79 6.08
C VAL A 178 -14.35 -11.90 5.51
N GLN A 179 -15.02 -12.31 4.43
CA GLN A 179 -16.17 -11.57 3.90
C GLN A 179 -17.30 -11.43 4.93
N GLY A 180 -17.52 -12.44 5.78
CA GLY A 180 -18.48 -12.38 6.88
C GLY A 180 -18.09 -11.42 8.02
N GLN A 181 -16.82 -11.00 8.09
CA GLN A 181 -16.29 -10.15 9.16
C GLN A 181 -16.08 -8.68 8.74
N GLN A 182 -16.55 -8.28 7.56
CA GLN A 182 -16.34 -6.93 7.03
C GLN A 182 -16.83 -5.83 7.98
N GLY A 183 -17.94 -6.07 8.71
CA GLY A 183 -18.44 -5.12 9.71
C GLY A 183 -17.46 -4.88 10.86
N MET A 184 -16.84 -5.94 11.37
CA MET A 184 -15.84 -5.87 12.43
C MET A 184 -14.56 -5.18 11.95
N ILE A 185 -14.11 -5.51 10.73
CA ILE A 185 -12.93 -4.88 10.10
C ILE A 185 -13.18 -3.38 9.91
N LYS A 186 -14.36 -2.99 9.39
CA LYS A 186 -14.73 -1.58 9.23
C LYS A 186 -14.75 -0.84 10.56
N ALA A 187 -15.30 -1.44 11.62
CA ALA A 187 -15.29 -0.87 12.96
C ALA A 187 -13.86 -0.68 13.49
N ALA A 188 -13.00 -1.68 13.33
CA ALA A 188 -11.59 -1.61 13.72
C ALA A 188 -10.83 -0.52 12.95
N LEU A 189 -11.01 -0.42 11.63
CA LEU A 189 -10.42 0.64 10.80
C LEU A 189 -10.92 2.02 11.20
N THR A 190 -12.21 2.15 11.53
CA THR A 190 -12.80 3.41 12.01
C THR A 190 -12.17 3.83 13.33
N GLY A 191 -12.02 2.90 14.28
CA GLY A 191 -11.32 3.16 15.54
C GLY A 191 -9.87 3.59 15.31
N MET A 192 -9.10 2.82 14.54
CA MET A 192 -7.70 3.14 14.23
C MET A 192 -7.56 4.49 13.51
N GLY A 193 -8.48 4.79 12.59
CA GLY A 193 -8.51 6.04 11.84
C GLY A 193 -8.69 7.29 12.71
N GLN A 194 -9.14 7.18 13.96
CA GLN A 194 -9.17 8.31 14.88
C GLN A 194 -7.77 8.71 15.37
N PHE A 195 -6.87 7.73 15.48
CA PHE A 195 -5.53 7.89 16.01
C PHE A 195 -4.48 8.03 14.91
N VAL A 196 -4.75 7.54 13.70
CA VAL A 196 -3.82 7.62 12.57
C VAL A 196 -4.29 8.65 11.56
N GLU A 197 -3.45 9.65 11.28
CA GLU A 197 -3.68 10.64 10.22
C GLU A 197 -2.61 10.50 9.14
N VAL A 198 -3.01 10.12 7.92
CA VAL A 198 -2.09 10.08 6.78
C VAL A 198 -1.81 11.51 6.30
N LYS A 199 -0.58 11.97 6.47
CA LYS A 199 -0.16 13.33 6.05
C LYS A 199 0.11 13.41 4.57
N SER A 200 0.88 12.45 4.06
CA SER A 200 1.24 12.37 2.66
C SER A 200 1.42 10.92 2.22
N TYR A 201 1.24 10.68 0.93
CA TYR A 201 1.57 9.42 0.31
C TYR A 201 2.12 9.68 -1.09
N LYS A 202 2.92 8.74 -1.58
CA LYS A 202 3.47 8.75 -2.93
C LYS A 202 3.49 7.32 -3.46
N VAL A 203 2.96 7.14 -4.67
CA VAL A 203 3.02 5.87 -5.39
C VAL A 203 4.24 5.93 -6.31
N ASN A 204 5.23 5.05 -6.09
CA ASN A 204 6.52 5.09 -6.78
C ASN A 204 6.52 4.31 -8.10
N GLY A 205 5.55 3.42 -8.31
CA GLY A 205 5.41 2.61 -9.52
C GLY A 205 4.70 1.29 -9.25
N ALA A 206 4.47 0.51 -10.31
CA ALA A 206 3.88 -0.81 -10.22
C ALA A 206 4.65 -1.83 -11.07
N GLN A 207 4.92 -2.99 -10.50
CA GLN A 207 5.41 -4.17 -11.20
C GLN A 207 4.22 -5.07 -11.49
N ILE A 208 3.93 -5.32 -12.78
CA ILE A 208 2.75 -6.08 -13.22
C ILE A 208 3.19 -7.47 -13.67
N GLU A 209 2.61 -8.49 -13.06
CA GLU A 209 2.83 -9.91 -13.32
C GLU A 209 1.48 -10.56 -13.66
N GLY A 210 1.07 -10.41 -14.93
CA GLY A 210 -0.21 -10.92 -15.43
C GLY A 210 -1.41 -10.26 -14.73
N GLU A 211 -2.17 -11.05 -13.98
CA GLU A 211 -3.34 -10.60 -13.21
C GLU A 211 -2.99 -10.10 -11.81
N THR A 212 -1.71 -10.12 -11.44
CA THR A 212 -1.22 -9.60 -10.16
C THR A 212 -0.28 -8.42 -10.40
N ALA A 213 -0.20 -7.52 -9.43
CA ALA A 213 0.72 -6.40 -9.46
C ALA A 213 1.22 -6.08 -8.06
N LYS A 214 2.48 -5.65 -7.95
CA LYS A 214 3.04 -5.09 -6.72
C LYS A 214 3.22 -3.59 -6.92
N VAL A 215 2.56 -2.79 -6.08
CA VAL A 215 2.63 -1.33 -6.16
C VAL A 215 3.44 -0.81 -4.99
N SER A 216 4.53 -0.09 -5.27
CA SER A 216 5.39 0.46 -4.23
C SER A 216 4.82 1.79 -3.74
N ILE A 217 4.46 1.85 -2.45
CA ILE A 217 3.82 3.00 -1.83
C ILE A 217 4.69 3.48 -0.68
N THR A 218 5.02 4.78 -0.70
CA THR A 218 5.60 5.48 0.45
C THR A 218 4.50 6.31 1.11
N ALA A 219 4.23 6.06 2.39
CA ALA A 219 3.23 6.79 3.16
C ALA A 219 3.83 7.37 4.43
N THR A 220 3.50 8.63 4.73
CA THR A 220 3.82 9.30 5.99
C THR A 220 2.55 9.43 6.82
N ALA A 221 2.50 8.76 7.96
CA ALA A 221 1.39 8.81 8.89
C ALA A 221 1.81 9.50 10.19
N GLN A 222 0.90 10.29 10.75
CA GLN A 222 1.02 10.88 12.07
C GLN A 222 0.10 10.12 13.04
N ILE A 223 0.69 9.54 14.07
CA ILE A 223 -0.02 8.83 15.14
C ILE A 223 -0.31 9.83 16.26
N LYS A 224 -1.60 10.15 16.45
CA LYS A 224 -2.14 11.03 17.48
C LYS A 224 -2.55 10.21 18.69
N GLY A 225 -1.91 10.48 19.83
CA GLY A 225 -2.10 9.69 21.05
C GLY A 225 -1.29 8.40 20.97
N GLY A 226 -0.50 8.12 22.00
CA GLY A 226 0.21 6.85 22.08
C GLY A 226 -0.80 5.73 22.29
N PHE A 227 -0.85 4.77 21.37
CA PHE A 227 -1.45 3.47 21.68
C PHE A 227 -0.52 2.74 22.64
N PRO A 228 -1.03 1.89 23.55
CA PRO A 228 -0.18 1.00 24.35
C PRO A 228 0.78 0.24 23.42
N GLY A 229 2.09 0.48 23.58
CA GLY A 229 3.13 -0.14 22.75
C GLY A 229 3.46 0.57 21.43
N VAL A 230 2.78 1.66 21.06
CA VAL A 230 3.07 2.44 19.83
C VAL A 230 3.35 3.89 20.19
N GLN A 231 4.56 4.35 19.91
CA GLN A 231 4.99 5.71 20.22
C GLN A 231 4.29 6.71 19.29
N ALA A 232 3.67 7.74 19.87
CA ALA A 232 3.09 8.84 19.11
C ALA A 232 4.18 9.56 18.31
N GLY A 233 3.87 9.99 17.09
CA GLY A 233 4.84 10.64 16.21
C GLY A 233 4.49 10.53 14.75
N SER A 234 5.35 11.11 13.91
CA SER A 234 5.29 10.94 12.45
C SER A 234 6.19 9.77 12.05
N GLN A 235 5.67 8.83 11.29
CA GLN A 235 6.42 7.72 10.72
C GLN A 235 6.21 7.68 9.21
N THR A 236 7.31 7.47 8.48
CA THR A 236 7.28 7.27 7.03
C THR A 236 7.70 5.84 6.74
N ASN A 237 6.81 5.09 6.09
CA ASN A 237 7.08 3.71 5.68
C ASN A 237 6.93 3.59 4.16
N THR A 238 7.79 2.77 3.57
CA THR A 238 7.68 2.36 2.17
C THR A 238 7.47 0.86 2.13
N GLY A 239 6.49 0.41 1.36
CA GLY A 239 6.18 -1.01 1.21
C GLY A 239 5.54 -1.30 -0.14
N ASP A 240 5.70 -2.54 -0.60
CA ASP A 240 5.09 -3.02 -1.82
C ASP A 240 3.75 -3.67 -1.48
N VAL A 241 2.66 -3.10 -1.99
CA VAL A 241 1.31 -3.57 -1.71
C VAL A 241 0.84 -4.45 -2.87
N PRO A 242 0.30 -5.66 -2.59
CA PRO A 242 -0.14 -6.56 -3.63
C PRO A 242 -1.55 -6.16 -4.11
N PHE A 243 -1.71 -6.14 -5.42
CA PHE A 243 -2.97 -5.92 -6.12
C PHE A 243 -3.26 -7.09 -7.05
N ARG A 244 -4.53 -7.41 -7.24
CA ARG A 244 -5.03 -8.41 -8.18
C ARG A 244 -6.11 -7.82 -9.07
N LEU A 245 -6.15 -8.23 -10.34
CA LEU A 245 -7.17 -7.84 -11.29
C LEU A 245 -8.42 -8.73 -11.10
N VAL A 246 -9.49 -8.15 -10.57
CA VAL A 246 -10.76 -8.84 -10.29
C VAL A 246 -11.86 -8.18 -11.10
N ASN A 247 -12.51 -8.94 -11.99
CA ASN A 247 -13.58 -8.44 -12.86
C ASN A 247 -13.19 -7.18 -13.66
N GLY A 248 -11.93 -7.12 -14.11
CA GLY A 248 -11.40 -5.98 -14.87
C GLY A 248 -11.09 -4.73 -14.04
N GLN A 249 -11.10 -4.83 -12.71
CA GLN A 249 -10.68 -3.78 -11.79
C GLN A 249 -9.55 -4.26 -10.89
N TRP A 250 -8.50 -3.45 -10.73
CA TRP A 250 -7.45 -3.75 -9.76
C TRP A 250 -7.96 -3.53 -8.34
N LYS A 251 -7.84 -4.55 -7.51
CA LYS A 251 -8.19 -4.55 -6.09
C LYS A 251 -6.98 -4.95 -5.27
N LEU A 252 -6.90 -4.46 -4.05
CA LEU A 252 -5.84 -4.83 -3.11
C LEU A 252 -6.08 -6.28 -2.66
N ASP A 253 -5.04 -7.12 -2.76
CA ASP A 253 -5.13 -8.54 -2.40
C ASP A 253 -5.11 -8.67 -0.86
N GLY A 254 -6.29 -8.88 -0.27
CA GLY A 254 -6.44 -8.97 1.18
C GLY A 254 -5.73 -10.18 1.79
N ALA A 255 -5.49 -11.24 1.02
CA ALA A 255 -4.70 -12.39 1.48
C ALA A 255 -3.21 -12.03 1.56
N GLY A 256 -2.71 -11.27 0.57
CA GLY A 256 -1.33 -10.78 0.56
C GLY A 256 -1.03 -9.79 1.70
N VAL A 257 -2.03 -8.99 2.10
CA VAL A 257 -1.86 -8.02 3.20
C VAL A 257 -1.80 -8.67 4.59
N GLN A 258 -2.45 -9.82 4.82
CA GLN A 258 -2.30 -10.53 6.10
C GLN A 258 -0.87 -11.05 6.33
N GLY A 259 -0.14 -11.36 5.26
CA GLY A 259 1.26 -11.80 5.33
C GLY A 259 2.26 -10.64 5.46
N MET A 260 1.88 -9.43 5.01
CA MET A 260 2.68 -8.24 5.20
C MET A 260 2.37 -7.66 6.57
N GLY A 261 3.15 -8.05 7.58
CA GLY A 261 3.17 -7.31 8.85
C GLY A 261 3.27 -5.83 8.54
N LEU A 262 2.19 -5.08 8.79
CA LEU A 262 2.11 -3.66 8.45
C LEU A 262 3.32 -2.98 9.09
N PRO A 263 4.22 -2.33 8.31
CA PRO A 263 5.41 -1.72 8.87
C PRO A 263 4.99 -0.67 9.90
N GLY A 264 5.31 -0.92 11.17
CA GLY A 264 4.92 -0.10 12.33
C GLY A 264 3.80 -0.68 13.21
N LEU A 265 3.04 -1.68 12.74
CA LEU A 265 2.10 -2.48 13.53
C LEU A 265 2.65 -3.89 13.67
N GLY A 266 3.87 -3.98 14.22
CA GLY A 266 4.69 -5.19 14.18
C GLY A 266 3.90 -6.46 14.53
N PRO A 267 4.29 -7.61 13.97
CA PRO A 267 3.77 -8.88 14.44
C PRO A 267 4.12 -8.97 15.92
N ALA A 268 3.14 -8.82 16.81
CA ALA A 268 3.37 -8.96 18.24
C ALA A 268 3.82 -10.39 18.63
N ALA A 269 4.07 -11.28 17.66
CA ALA A 269 4.42 -12.68 17.89
C ALA A 269 5.44 -13.30 16.89
N GLY A 270 6.13 -12.54 16.03
CA GLY A 270 7.00 -13.15 15.00
C GLY A 270 8.28 -12.38 14.75
N GLY A 271 9.37 -12.78 15.40
CA GLY A 271 10.65 -12.09 15.39
C GLY A 271 11.38 -12.00 14.04
N ALA A 272 12.30 -11.03 14.01
CA ALA A 272 13.50 -10.97 13.19
C ALA A 272 13.35 -11.26 11.68
N ALA A 273 12.95 -10.26 10.91
CA ALA A 273 13.43 -10.13 9.53
C ALA A 273 14.73 -9.31 9.55
N GLN A 274 15.84 -10.02 9.32
CA GLN A 274 17.21 -9.52 9.18
C GLN A 274 17.32 -8.53 8.01
N ARG A 275 18.23 -7.57 8.18
CA ARG A 275 18.77 -6.71 7.11
C ARG A 275 19.70 -7.49 6.20
#